data_AF-A0A497BU68-F1
#
_entry.id   AF-A0A497BU68-F1
#
_cell.length_a   1.000
_cell.length_b   1.000
_cell.length_c   1.000
_cell.angle_alpha   90.00
_cell.angle_beta   90.00
_cell.angle_gamma   90.00
#
_symmetry.space_group_name_H-M   'P 1'
#
loop_
_entity.id
_entity.type
_entity.pdbx_description
1 polymer ?
#
loop_
_entity_poly.entity_id
_entity_poly.type
_entity_poly.pdbx_seq_one_letter_code
_entity_poly.pdbx_strand_id
1 'polypeptide(L)'
;MTPTWRCSQSSTNSPRRTRFQQWSATHCSTSNSVIQFSSSLGLAAEHVPTQYAVRTFLNLSAIWRNMMKKRIPRNSSLRTKLELRTEITANGCHEYTGSHDAKGYGSLSHKCKHYRAHRAAYLVYKGVIPRGDHVLHKCDNPPCINPDHLFLGTNADNMRDMKNKNRQCKGSDKHNSFLTEKQVVAIREEYAQGNITHQELADTYGFSDRGAISSIVTGKKYPHLGGTITKNDRPLVTPTLVRHIRERAKSTSASAISREIGLCISAVCRIINRETWRHVG
;
A
#
# COMPACT_ATOMS: atom_id res chain seq x y z
N MET A 1 -12.24 -14.87 45.23
CA MET A 1 -10.91 -15.51 45.36
C MET A 1 -10.13 -15.23 44.10
N THR A 2 -9.29 -14.20 44.15
CA THR A 2 -8.43 -13.70 43.07
C THR A 2 -7.00 -14.19 43.31
N PRO A 3 -6.29 -14.76 42.31
CA PRO A 3 -4.89 -15.10 42.49
C PRO A 3 -4.02 -13.85 42.35
N THR A 4 -3.41 -13.48 43.47
CA THR A 4 -2.39 -12.44 43.61
C THR A 4 -1.07 -12.91 43.01
N TRP A 5 -0.57 -12.22 41.98
CA TRP A 5 0.83 -12.34 41.55
C TRP A 5 1.69 -11.33 42.30
N ARG A 6 2.46 -11.86 43.25
CA ARG A 6 3.55 -11.18 43.98
C ARG A 6 4.81 -11.32 43.12
N CYS A 7 5.41 -10.21 42.70
CA CYS A 7 6.77 -10.22 42.17
C CYS A 7 7.64 -9.29 43.01
N SER A 8 8.70 -9.88 43.52
CA SER A 8 9.65 -9.40 44.52
C SER A 8 10.53 -8.27 44.01
N GLN A 9 10.72 -7.27 44.87
CA GLN A 9 11.80 -6.30 44.80
C GLN A 9 13.14 -7.00 45.07
N SER A 10 14.15 -6.72 44.27
CA SER A 10 15.55 -6.94 44.63
C SER A 10 16.33 -5.65 44.39
N SER A 11 16.60 -4.99 45.50
CA SER A 11 17.59 -3.95 45.69
C SER A 11 19.00 -4.53 45.63
N THR A 12 19.89 -3.95 44.82
CA THR A 12 21.32 -3.92 45.13
C THR A 12 21.89 -2.55 44.81
N ASN A 13 22.81 -2.15 45.67
CA ASN A 13 23.19 -0.78 45.98
C ASN A 13 24.68 -0.59 45.62
N SER A 14 25.03 0.61 45.17
CA SER A 14 26.37 1.26 45.20
C SER A 14 27.52 0.77 44.27
N PRO A 15 28.59 1.56 44.04
CA PRO A 15 28.83 2.94 44.50
C PRO A 15 29.26 3.94 43.41
N ARG A 16 29.08 5.22 43.77
CA ARG A 16 29.69 6.40 43.13
C ARG A 16 31.21 6.27 43.06
N ARG A 17 31.79 6.61 41.91
CA ARG A 17 33.19 7.06 41.80
C ARG A 17 33.24 8.44 41.19
N THR A 18 33.59 9.40 42.04
CA THR A 18 34.18 10.69 41.74
C THR A 18 35.50 10.51 40.98
N ARG A 19 35.66 11.17 39.84
CA ARG A 19 36.99 11.55 39.35
C ARG A 19 36.92 12.90 38.64
N PHE A 20 37.20 13.93 39.41
CA PHE A 20 37.78 15.17 38.91
C PHE A 20 39.09 14.82 38.21
N GLN A 21 39.25 15.20 36.95
CA GLN A 21 40.55 15.45 36.35
C GLN A 21 40.51 16.83 35.69
N GLN A 22 41.22 17.75 36.34
CA GLN A 22 41.65 19.03 35.80
C GLN A 22 42.44 18.77 34.52
N TRP A 23 42.07 19.42 33.42
CA TRP A 23 42.98 19.67 32.31
C TRP A 23 43.12 21.17 32.12
N SER A 24 44.39 21.57 32.11
CA SER A 24 44.95 22.91 32.20
C SER A 24 44.63 23.75 30.97
N ALA A 25 44.28 25.01 31.18
CA ALA A 25 44.17 26.02 30.13
C ALA A 25 45.58 26.46 29.70
N THR A 26 46.08 25.91 28.60
CA THR A 26 47.27 26.46 27.94
C THR A 26 46.84 27.60 27.03
N HIS A 27 47.29 28.80 27.38
CA HIS A 27 47.18 30.00 26.56
C HIS A 27 47.92 29.80 25.24
N CYS A 28 47.28 30.09 24.12
CA CYS A 28 47.96 30.30 22.85
C CYS A 28 47.42 31.59 22.22
N SER A 29 48.14 32.67 22.51
CA SER A 29 48.05 33.96 21.84
C SER A 29 48.71 33.86 20.47
N THR A 30 48.00 34.19 19.39
CA THR A 30 48.61 34.88 18.24
C THR A 30 47.58 35.39 17.23
N SER A 31 47.71 36.69 16.94
CA SER A 31 47.54 37.38 15.66
C SER A 31 46.19 37.33 14.92
N ASN A 32 45.46 38.44 15.09
CA ASN A 32 44.66 39.09 14.04
C ASN A 32 45.45 39.16 12.72
N SER A 33 44.91 38.60 11.65
CA SER A 33 45.26 39.00 10.28
C SER A 33 43.98 39.16 9.47
N VAL A 34 43.64 40.43 9.26
CA VAL A 34 42.61 40.91 8.35
C VAL A 34 43.14 40.69 6.94
N ILE A 35 42.47 39.84 6.15
CA ILE A 35 42.71 39.76 4.71
C ILE A 35 41.48 40.33 4.01
N GLN A 36 41.65 41.53 3.46
CA GLN A 36 40.81 42.06 2.40
C GLN A 36 41.14 41.34 1.10
N PHE A 37 40.12 40.95 0.33
CA PHE A 37 40.27 40.71 -1.10
C PHE A 37 39.11 41.36 -1.86
N SER A 38 39.53 42.15 -2.84
CA SER A 38 38.78 43.04 -3.71
C SER A 38 37.97 42.31 -4.78
N SER A 39 36.90 42.98 -5.20
CA SER A 39 36.02 42.69 -6.32
C SER A 39 36.74 42.68 -7.67
N SER A 40 36.44 41.70 -8.53
CA SER A 40 36.36 41.87 -9.98
C SER A 40 35.99 40.55 -10.67
N LEU A 41 34.79 40.47 -11.24
CA LEU A 41 34.47 39.90 -12.56
C LEU A 41 32.94 39.80 -12.70
N GLY A 42 32.40 40.67 -13.55
CA GLY A 42 31.00 40.62 -13.95
C GLY A 42 30.76 39.54 -14.99
N LEU A 43 29.67 38.79 -14.81
CA LEU A 43 29.01 38.00 -15.85
C LEU A 43 27.49 38.05 -15.60
N ALA A 44 26.76 37.99 -16.71
CA ALA A 44 25.39 38.45 -16.92
C ALA A 44 24.32 37.88 -15.97
N ALA A 45 23.34 38.73 -15.65
CA ALA A 45 22.14 38.40 -14.92
C ALA A 45 21.15 37.62 -15.81
N GLU A 46 21.11 36.30 -15.66
CA GLU A 46 19.96 35.50 -16.09
C GLU A 46 18.97 35.37 -14.92
N HIS A 47 17.71 35.68 -15.23
CA HIS A 47 16.59 35.79 -14.29
C HIS A 47 16.20 34.40 -13.75
N VAL A 48 16.66 34.05 -12.55
CA VAL A 48 16.22 32.84 -11.82
C VAL A 48 15.04 33.20 -10.91
N PRO A 49 13.91 32.44 -10.91
CA PRO A 49 12.72 32.78 -10.14
C PRO A 49 12.98 32.90 -8.63
N THR A 50 12.56 34.04 -8.06
CA THR A 50 12.66 34.46 -6.65
C THR A 50 11.75 33.66 -5.71
N GLN A 51 12.01 32.37 -5.57
CA GLN A 51 11.48 31.56 -4.46
C GLN A 51 12.53 30.71 -3.72
N TYR A 52 13.82 30.86 -4.06
CA TYR A 52 14.92 30.09 -3.45
C TYR A 52 16.16 30.94 -3.09
N ALA A 53 15.97 32.19 -2.67
CA ALA A 53 17.07 33.05 -2.23
C ALA A 53 17.39 32.87 -0.72
N VAL A 54 17.80 31.67 -0.32
CA VAL A 54 18.62 31.47 0.90
C VAL A 54 19.60 30.31 0.66
N ARG A 55 20.62 30.53 -0.18
CA ARG A 55 21.65 29.52 -0.44
C ARG A 55 23.06 30.11 -0.53
N THR A 56 23.51 30.71 0.57
CA THR A 56 24.94 30.98 0.84
C THR A 56 25.34 30.65 2.28
N PHE A 57 24.82 29.54 2.83
CA PHE A 57 25.41 28.90 4.02
C PHE A 57 25.35 27.37 3.88
N LEU A 58 26.16 26.82 2.98
CA LEU A 58 26.40 25.38 2.87
C LEU A 58 27.89 25.08 3.07
N ASN A 59 28.32 25.08 4.33
CA ASN A 59 29.31 24.13 4.85
C ASN A 59 29.36 24.18 6.37
N LEU A 60 28.22 23.88 7.01
CA LEU A 60 28.21 23.50 8.41
C LEU A 60 27.81 22.02 8.46
N SER A 61 28.74 21.22 8.97
CA SER A 61 28.74 19.75 9.07
C SER A 61 27.36 19.18 9.45
N ALA A 62 27.09 17.92 9.08
CA ALA A 62 25.89 17.17 9.52
C ALA A 62 25.63 17.29 11.03
N ILE A 63 26.68 17.52 11.82
CA ILE A 63 26.66 17.82 13.25
C ILE A 63 25.85 19.09 13.57
N TRP A 64 26.02 20.20 12.83
CA TRP A 64 25.27 21.45 13.05
C TRP A 64 23.78 21.28 12.72
N ARG A 65 23.45 20.58 11.62
CA ARG A 65 22.06 20.21 11.29
C ARG A 65 21.44 19.34 12.38
N ASN A 66 22.17 18.34 12.88
CA ASN A 66 21.74 17.49 13.99
C ASN A 66 21.61 18.24 15.33
N MET A 67 22.46 19.24 15.59
CA MET A 67 22.37 20.11 16.76
C MET A 67 21.13 21.02 16.70
N MET A 68 20.81 21.58 15.53
CA MET A 68 19.63 22.43 15.33
C MET A 68 18.31 21.64 15.35
N LYS A 69 18.30 20.39 14.83
CA LYS A 69 17.16 19.47 14.97
C LYS A 69 16.77 19.23 16.44
N LYS A 70 17.72 19.34 17.38
CA LYS A 70 17.53 19.17 18.84
C LYS A 70 17.13 20.44 19.60
N ARG A 71 17.33 21.65 19.05
CA ARG A 71 17.02 22.95 19.70
C ARG A 71 16.09 23.83 18.87
N ILE A 72 15.05 23.25 18.26
CA ILE A 72 14.02 24.06 17.57
C ILE A 72 13.30 24.95 18.59
N PRO A 73 13.32 26.29 18.44
CA PRO A 73 12.62 27.18 19.36
C PRO A 73 11.13 26.85 19.41
N ARG A 74 10.53 26.82 20.61
CA ARG A 74 9.09 26.49 20.77
C ARG A 74 8.18 27.38 19.92
N ASN A 75 8.58 28.65 19.72
CA ASN A 75 7.83 29.66 18.97
C ASN A 75 8.13 29.70 17.46
N SER A 76 8.92 28.75 16.94
CA SER A 76 9.20 28.68 15.50
C SER A 76 7.93 28.44 14.67
N SER A 77 7.88 29.08 13.50
CA SER A 77 6.77 28.94 12.55
C SER A 77 6.65 27.49 12.06
N LEU A 78 5.45 27.11 11.60
CA LEU A 78 5.22 25.78 11.03
C LEU A 78 6.14 25.52 9.83
N ARG A 79 6.33 26.55 8.98
CA ARG A 79 7.25 26.54 7.84
C ARG A 79 8.68 26.21 8.25
N THR A 80 9.22 26.96 9.20
CA THR A 80 10.59 26.76 9.70
C THR A 80 10.80 25.34 10.26
N LYS A 81 9.79 24.78 10.94
CA LYS A 81 9.87 23.40 11.46
C LYS A 81 9.94 22.34 10.36
N LEU A 82 9.26 22.56 9.23
CA LEU A 82 9.29 21.65 8.09
C LEU A 82 10.64 21.75 7.38
N GLU A 83 11.11 22.96 7.08
CA GLU A 83 12.37 23.21 6.38
C GLU A 83 13.58 22.65 7.13
N LEU A 84 13.65 22.83 8.47
CA LEU A 84 14.72 22.27 9.30
C LEU A 84 14.76 20.74 9.33
N ARG A 85 13.65 20.09 8.95
CA ARG A 85 13.48 18.63 8.93
C ARG A 85 13.27 18.10 7.52
N THR A 86 13.78 18.82 6.52
CA THR A 86 13.71 18.39 5.12
C THR A 86 15.08 17.97 4.62
N GLU A 87 15.16 16.80 4.02
CA GLU A 87 16.31 16.36 3.24
C GLU A 87 15.87 16.08 1.81
N ILE A 88 16.61 16.62 0.83
CA ILE A 88 16.27 16.49 -0.59
C ILE A 88 16.98 15.25 -1.14
N THR A 89 16.22 14.30 -1.68
CA THR A 89 16.77 13.10 -2.31
C THR A 89 17.01 13.31 -3.80
N ALA A 90 17.81 12.42 -4.41
CA ALA A 90 18.12 12.45 -5.84
C ALA A 90 16.86 12.39 -6.74
N ASN A 91 15.76 11.83 -6.24
CA ASN A 91 14.48 11.72 -6.94
C ASN A 91 13.64 13.01 -6.85
N GLY A 92 14.19 14.11 -6.33
CA GLY A 92 13.46 15.38 -6.15
C GLY A 92 12.42 15.36 -5.03
N CYS A 93 12.42 14.32 -4.19
CA CYS A 93 11.55 14.28 -3.01
C CYS A 93 12.16 15.10 -1.87
N HIS A 94 11.30 15.84 -1.17
CA HIS A 94 11.66 16.53 0.06
C HIS A 94 11.24 15.62 1.22
N GLU A 95 12.16 14.79 1.71
CA GLU A 95 11.86 13.81 2.75
C GLU A 95 11.88 14.45 4.13
N TYR A 96 10.80 14.21 4.88
CA TYR A 96 10.70 14.67 6.26
C TYR A 96 11.49 13.77 7.20
N THR A 97 12.45 14.33 7.95
CA THR A 97 13.34 13.55 8.82
C THR A 97 12.92 13.55 10.29
N GLY A 98 11.66 13.89 10.58
CA GLY A 98 11.13 13.90 11.94
C GLY A 98 10.53 12.56 12.35
N SER A 99 9.57 12.61 13.27
CA SER A 99 8.79 11.44 13.68
C SER A 99 7.91 10.94 12.53
N HIS A 100 7.69 9.62 12.48
CA HIS A 100 6.82 8.96 11.51
C HIS A 100 5.78 8.11 12.23
N ASP A 101 4.63 7.90 11.60
CA ASP A 101 3.67 6.90 12.05
C ASP A 101 4.05 5.48 11.57
N ALA A 102 3.31 4.47 12.02
CA ALA A 102 3.53 3.07 11.63
C ALA A 102 3.38 2.82 10.11
N LYS A 103 2.76 3.75 9.38
CA LYS A 103 2.57 3.70 7.93
C LYS A 103 3.60 4.54 7.16
N GLY A 104 4.60 5.09 7.86
CA GLY A 104 5.68 5.88 7.27
C GLY A 104 5.31 7.34 6.98
N TYR A 105 4.15 7.84 7.41
CA TYR A 105 3.82 9.26 7.23
C TYR A 105 4.50 10.11 8.30
N GLY A 106 5.17 11.17 7.86
CA GLY A 106 5.77 12.16 8.76
C GLY A 106 4.73 12.82 9.67
N SER A 107 5.09 13.06 10.93
CA SER A 107 4.26 13.71 11.94
C SER A 107 5.00 14.85 12.66
N LEU A 108 4.25 15.90 12.99
CA LEU A 108 4.77 17.01 13.79
C LEU A 108 3.70 17.68 14.66
N SER A 109 4.14 18.25 15.77
CA SER A 109 3.31 19.06 16.65
C SER A 109 3.65 20.56 16.52
N HIS A 110 2.63 21.38 16.34
CA HIS A 110 2.75 22.85 16.29
C HIS A 110 1.59 23.51 17.02
N LYS A 111 1.89 24.40 17.97
CA LYS A 111 0.90 25.09 18.83
C LYS A 111 -0.13 24.11 19.45
N CYS A 112 0.38 23.05 20.09
CA CYS A 112 -0.42 21.99 20.73
C CYS A 112 -1.35 21.19 19.79
N LYS A 113 -1.24 21.37 18.47
CA LYS A 113 -1.96 20.58 17.46
C LYS A 113 -1.01 19.63 16.76
N HIS A 114 -1.49 18.41 16.52
CA HIS A 114 -0.75 17.38 15.80
C HIS A 114 -1.11 17.44 14.31
N TYR A 115 -0.11 17.46 13.44
CA TYR A 115 -0.26 17.52 11.99
C TYR A 115 0.50 16.37 11.34
N ARG A 116 -0.06 15.84 10.25
CA ARG A 116 0.74 15.07 9.28
C ARG A 116 1.62 16.04 8.50
N ALA A 117 2.88 15.67 8.29
CA ALA A 117 3.90 16.54 7.70
C ALA A 117 3.53 17.01 6.29
N HIS A 118 3.02 16.11 5.44
CA HIS A 118 2.57 16.48 4.09
C HIS A 118 1.37 17.42 4.10
N ARG A 119 0.43 17.26 5.05
CA ARG A 119 -0.72 18.20 5.20
C ARG A 119 -0.26 19.56 5.70
N ALA A 120 0.68 19.59 6.64
CA ALA A 120 1.29 20.84 7.11
C ALA A 120 2.03 21.56 5.97
N ALA A 121 2.79 20.82 5.15
CA ALA A 121 3.46 21.38 3.99
C ALA A 121 2.47 21.94 2.96
N TYR A 122 1.39 21.21 2.65
CA TYR A 122 0.33 21.73 1.79
C TYR A 122 -0.26 23.03 2.34
N LEU A 123 -0.60 23.08 3.63
CA LEU A 123 -1.13 24.28 4.29
C LEU A 123 -0.17 25.47 4.21
N VAL A 124 1.12 25.23 4.34
CA VAL A 124 2.16 26.29 4.36
C VAL A 124 2.49 26.82 2.96
N TYR A 125 2.51 25.95 1.94
CA TYR A 125 2.99 26.28 0.60
C TYR A 125 1.87 26.46 -0.43
N LYS A 126 0.73 25.78 -0.28
CA LYS A 126 -0.40 25.82 -1.22
C LYS A 126 -1.67 26.45 -0.65
N GLY A 127 -1.82 26.43 0.68
CA GLY A 127 -2.92 27.09 1.37
C GLY A 127 -3.99 26.12 1.89
N VAL A 128 -5.23 26.60 2.00
CA VAL A 128 -6.31 25.92 2.73
C VAL A 128 -6.65 24.57 2.11
N ILE A 129 -6.88 23.56 2.96
CA ILE A 129 -7.41 22.25 2.56
C ILE A 129 -8.93 22.28 2.77
N PRO A 130 -9.75 22.18 1.70
CA PRO A 130 -11.21 22.14 1.82
C PRO A 130 -11.68 20.97 2.70
N ARG A 131 -12.86 21.13 3.33
CA ARG A 131 -13.44 20.07 4.15
C ARG A 131 -13.81 18.87 3.27
N GLY A 132 -13.31 17.69 3.63
CA GLY A 132 -13.56 16.44 2.89
C GLY A 132 -12.42 16.07 1.95
N ASP A 133 -11.52 17.01 1.65
CA ASP A 133 -10.37 16.75 0.78
C ASP A 133 -9.18 16.17 1.56
N HIS A 134 -8.45 15.32 0.85
CA HIS A 134 -7.22 14.69 1.30
C HIS A 134 -6.05 15.21 0.48
N VAL A 135 -4.90 15.35 1.14
CA VAL A 135 -3.65 15.68 0.46
C VAL A 135 -3.01 14.37 0.06
N LEU A 136 -2.87 14.14 -1.24
CA LEU A 136 -2.36 12.91 -1.83
C LEU A 136 -0.97 13.14 -2.45
N HIS A 137 -0.17 12.08 -2.49
CA HIS A 137 1.17 12.08 -3.08
C HIS A 137 1.14 11.60 -4.53
N LYS A 138 1.81 12.32 -5.43
CA LYS A 138 2.09 11.84 -6.81
C LYS A 138 3.22 10.81 -6.83
N CYS A 139 4.19 10.94 -5.93
CA CYS A 139 5.40 10.13 -5.90
C CYS A 139 5.29 8.84 -5.07
N ASP A 140 4.11 8.55 -4.49
CA ASP A 140 3.88 7.38 -3.59
C ASP A 140 4.92 7.20 -2.46
N ASN A 141 5.56 8.30 -2.03
CA ASN A 141 6.58 8.30 -0.98
C ASN A 141 6.02 8.97 0.30
N PRO A 142 5.56 8.22 1.33
CA PRO A 142 4.86 8.78 2.49
C PRO A 142 5.61 9.86 3.31
N PRO A 143 6.95 9.80 3.46
CA PRO A 143 7.75 10.87 4.08
C PRO A 143 7.86 12.16 3.26
N CYS A 144 7.50 12.15 1.98
CA CYS A 144 7.68 13.29 1.10
C CYS A 144 6.73 14.45 1.46
N ILE A 145 7.29 15.65 1.54
CA ILE A 145 6.58 16.91 1.81
C ILE A 145 6.78 17.96 0.72
N ASN A 146 7.30 17.56 -0.45
CA ASN A 146 7.50 18.46 -1.58
C ASN A 146 6.12 18.96 -2.07
N PRO A 147 5.83 20.28 -2.02
CA PRO A 147 4.53 20.80 -2.42
C PRO A 147 4.14 20.41 -3.86
N ASP A 148 5.10 20.29 -4.78
CA ASP A 148 4.82 19.93 -6.18
C ASP A 148 4.36 18.48 -6.35
N HIS A 149 4.78 17.61 -5.41
CA HIS A 149 4.35 16.21 -5.34
C HIS A 149 3.03 16.04 -4.59
N LEU A 150 2.46 17.10 -4.02
CA LEU A 150 1.22 17.06 -3.26
C LEU A 150 0.06 17.68 -4.05
N PHE A 151 -1.10 17.03 -4.01
CA PHE A 151 -2.34 17.54 -4.63
C PHE A 151 -3.56 17.22 -3.76
N LEU A 152 -4.66 17.95 -3.96
CA LEU A 152 -5.93 17.65 -3.31
C LEU A 152 -6.67 16.59 -4.11
N GLY A 153 -7.26 15.63 -3.40
CA GLY A 153 -8.13 14.63 -3.99
C GLY A 153 -9.20 14.21 -2.99
N THR A 154 -10.26 13.61 -3.51
CA THR A 154 -11.32 13.07 -2.67
C THR A 154 -10.92 11.71 -2.11
N ASN A 155 -11.65 11.24 -1.09
CA ASN A 155 -11.52 9.85 -0.63
C ASN A 155 -11.76 8.84 -1.76
N ALA A 156 -12.69 9.15 -2.69
CA ALA A 156 -12.97 8.29 -3.84
C ALA A 156 -11.77 8.20 -4.78
N ASP A 157 -11.05 9.31 -4.99
CA ASP A 157 -9.83 9.33 -5.80
C ASP A 157 -8.71 8.50 -5.18
N ASN A 158 -8.52 8.60 -3.86
CA ASN A 158 -7.54 7.80 -3.13
C ASN A 158 -7.85 6.29 -3.21
N MET A 159 -9.13 5.91 -3.06
CA MET A 159 -9.55 4.51 -3.19
C MET A 159 -9.36 3.97 -4.62
N ARG A 160 -9.67 4.80 -5.63
CA ARG A 160 -9.46 4.45 -7.04
C ARG A 160 -7.97 4.28 -7.36
N ASP A 161 -7.12 5.18 -6.87
CA ASP A 161 -5.66 5.07 -7.03
C ASP A 161 -5.12 3.80 -6.35
N MET A 162 -5.55 3.51 -5.11
CA MET A 162 -5.18 2.29 -4.40
C MET A 162 -5.57 1.03 -5.20
N LYS A 163 -6.77 0.99 -5.77
CA LYS A 163 -7.25 -0.11 -6.60
C LYS A 163 -6.43 -0.26 -7.88
N ASN A 164 -6.16 0.85 -8.58
CA ASN A 164 -5.37 0.86 -9.81
C ASN A 164 -3.93 0.39 -9.56
N LYS A 165 -3.34 0.77 -8.42
CA LYS A 165 -2.02 0.33 -7.98
C LYS A 165 -2.03 -1.03 -7.28
N ASN A 166 -3.17 -1.70 -7.22
CA ASN A 166 -3.34 -3.03 -6.68
C ASN A 166 -2.89 -3.19 -5.21
N ARG A 167 -2.98 -2.10 -4.43
CA ARG A 167 -2.52 -2.00 -3.02
C ARG A 167 -3.58 -2.41 -1.99
N GLN A 168 -4.74 -2.87 -2.42
CA GLN A 168 -5.77 -3.37 -1.51
C GLN A 168 -5.32 -4.67 -0.84
N CYS A 169 -5.66 -4.85 0.45
CA CYS A 169 -5.46 -6.12 1.16
C CYS A 169 -6.22 -7.26 0.46
N LYS A 170 -5.55 -8.39 0.24
CA LYS A 170 -6.10 -9.56 -0.46
C LYS A 170 -5.98 -10.80 0.42
N GLY A 171 -6.90 -11.74 0.21
CA GLY A 171 -6.84 -13.05 0.86
C GLY A 171 -6.61 -12.97 2.37
N SER A 172 -5.56 -13.65 2.85
CA SER A 172 -5.16 -13.72 4.26
C SER A 172 -4.70 -12.40 4.85
N ASP A 173 -4.35 -11.39 4.04
CA ASP A 173 -4.03 -10.04 4.53
C ASP A 173 -5.27 -9.32 5.08
N LYS A 174 -6.47 -9.84 4.81
CA LYS A 174 -7.68 -9.33 5.45
C LYS A 174 -7.73 -9.83 6.89
N HIS A 175 -7.92 -8.90 7.83
CA HIS A 175 -8.08 -9.20 9.26
C HIS A 175 -9.21 -10.19 9.58
N ASN A 176 -10.17 -10.38 8.67
CA ASN A 176 -11.29 -11.32 8.80
C ASN A 176 -11.18 -12.52 7.86
N SER A 177 -9.99 -12.81 7.33
CA SER A 177 -9.79 -13.99 6.48
C SER A 177 -9.83 -15.26 7.32
N PHE A 178 -10.90 -16.03 7.18
CA PHE A 178 -11.03 -17.35 7.80
C PHE A 178 -10.02 -18.37 7.24
N LEU A 179 -9.59 -18.18 5.97
CA LEU A 179 -8.65 -19.08 5.31
C LEU A 179 -7.28 -18.44 5.14
N THR A 180 -6.25 -19.23 5.40
CA THR A 180 -4.88 -18.96 5.00
C THR A 180 -4.65 -19.36 3.55
N GLU A 181 -3.64 -18.77 2.90
CA GLU A 181 -3.31 -19.13 1.51
C GLU A 181 -2.97 -20.61 1.35
N LYS A 182 -2.28 -21.20 2.33
CA LYS A 182 -1.94 -22.62 2.35
C LYS A 182 -3.18 -23.51 2.38
N GLN A 183 -4.18 -23.16 3.19
CA GLN A 183 -5.45 -23.91 3.23
C GLN A 183 -6.20 -23.80 1.90
N VAL A 184 -6.16 -22.64 1.24
CA VAL A 184 -6.78 -22.50 -0.08
C VAL A 184 -6.12 -23.41 -1.12
N VAL A 185 -4.79 -23.51 -1.10
CA VAL A 185 -4.05 -24.40 -2.02
C VAL A 185 -4.35 -25.88 -1.69
N ALA A 186 -4.34 -26.26 -0.41
CA ALA A 186 -4.66 -27.62 0.02
C ALA A 186 -6.07 -28.05 -0.43
N ILE A 187 -7.09 -27.19 -0.23
CA ILE A 187 -8.47 -27.44 -0.69
C ILE A 187 -8.51 -27.69 -2.22
N ARG A 188 -7.73 -26.94 -3.00
CA ARG A 188 -7.67 -27.09 -4.46
C ARG A 188 -6.99 -28.39 -4.88
N GLU A 189 -5.90 -28.75 -4.22
CA GLU A 189 -5.14 -29.97 -4.51
C GLU A 189 -5.89 -31.23 -4.08
N GLU A 190 -6.49 -31.25 -2.90
CA GLU A 190 -7.34 -32.33 -2.41
C GLU A 190 -8.54 -32.57 -3.33
N TYR A 191 -9.19 -31.50 -3.80
CA TYR A 191 -10.27 -31.65 -4.77
C TYR A 191 -9.78 -32.15 -6.13
N ALA A 192 -8.60 -31.71 -6.58
CA ALA A 192 -8.03 -32.12 -7.87
C ALA A 192 -7.67 -33.61 -7.91
N GLN A 193 -7.44 -34.26 -6.76
CA GLN A 193 -7.24 -35.70 -6.65
C GLN A 193 -8.53 -36.50 -6.95
N GLY A 194 -9.69 -35.85 -6.99
CA GLY A 194 -10.95 -36.42 -7.52
C GLY A 194 -11.72 -37.36 -6.58
N ASN A 195 -11.20 -37.62 -5.38
CA ASN A 195 -11.78 -38.59 -4.44
C ASN A 195 -12.69 -37.96 -3.37
N ILE A 196 -12.87 -36.64 -3.38
CA ILE A 196 -13.55 -35.91 -2.31
C ILE A 196 -14.56 -34.94 -2.90
N THR A 197 -15.77 -34.94 -2.36
CA THR A 197 -16.85 -34.04 -2.74
C THR A 197 -16.66 -32.65 -2.14
N HIS A 198 -17.34 -31.64 -2.72
CA HIS A 198 -17.36 -30.29 -2.14
C HIS A 198 -17.98 -30.25 -0.73
N GLN A 199 -18.84 -31.20 -0.37
CA GLN A 199 -19.47 -31.26 0.94
C GLN A 199 -18.50 -31.81 1.98
N GLU A 200 -17.80 -32.90 1.68
CA GLU A 200 -16.80 -33.50 2.59
C GLU A 200 -15.64 -32.53 2.89
N LEU A 201 -15.20 -31.76 1.88
CA LEU A 201 -14.23 -30.68 2.09
C LEU A 201 -14.80 -29.55 2.96
N ALA A 202 -16.08 -29.21 2.80
CA ALA A 202 -16.69 -28.19 3.63
C ALA A 202 -16.70 -28.63 5.10
N ASP A 203 -17.09 -29.88 5.36
CA ASP A 203 -17.15 -30.44 6.71
C ASP A 203 -15.76 -30.53 7.35
N THR A 204 -14.74 -30.94 6.59
CA THR A 204 -13.35 -31.04 7.06
C THR A 204 -12.75 -29.69 7.45
N TYR A 205 -13.06 -28.64 6.67
CA TYR A 205 -12.56 -27.29 6.91
C TYR A 205 -13.53 -26.40 7.72
N GLY A 206 -14.64 -26.97 8.24
CA GLY A 206 -15.60 -26.28 9.10
C GLY A 206 -16.50 -25.24 8.41
N PHE A 207 -16.75 -25.41 7.11
CA PHE A 207 -17.67 -24.57 6.35
C PHE A 207 -19.11 -25.08 6.41
N SER A 208 -20.04 -24.18 6.67
CA SER A 208 -21.48 -24.49 6.67
C SER A 208 -22.10 -24.63 5.28
N ASP A 209 -21.42 -24.16 4.22
CA ASP A 209 -21.92 -24.18 2.83
C ASP A 209 -20.85 -24.70 1.85
N ARG A 210 -21.18 -25.76 1.12
CA ARG A 210 -20.39 -26.31 -0.01
C ARG A 210 -20.14 -25.31 -1.13
N GLY A 211 -20.97 -24.28 -1.27
CA GLY A 211 -20.80 -23.19 -2.24
C GLY A 211 -19.53 -22.36 -2.01
N ALA A 212 -19.08 -22.25 -0.75
CA ALA A 212 -17.81 -21.62 -0.41
C ALA A 212 -16.63 -22.38 -1.00
N ILE A 213 -16.59 -23.71 -0.81
CA ILE A 213 -15.57 -24.60 -1.38
C ILE A 213 -15.60 -24.57 -2.91
N SER A 214 -16.78 -24.69 -3.52
CA SER A 214 -16.91 -24.61 -4.98
C SER A 214 -16.34 -23.30 -5.53
N SER A 215 -16.56 -22.17 -4.87
CA SER A 215 -16.01 -20.89 -5.30
C SER A 215 -14.48 -20.80 -5.16
N ILE A 216 -13.89 -21.51 -4.21
CA ILE A 216 -12.44 -21.60 -3.99
C ILE A 216 -11.79 -22.48 -5.05
N VAL A 217 -12.36 -23.67 -5.27
CA VAL A 217 -11.91 -24.68 -6.23
C VAL A 217 -12.01 -24.15 -7.68
N THR A 218 -13.12 -23.50 -8.03
CA THR A 218 -13.30 -22.89 -9.36
C THR A 218 -12.50 -21.59 -9.56
N GLY A 219 -11.77 -21.12 -8.55
CA GLY A 219 -10.93 -19.92 -8.64
C GLY A 219 -11.69 -18.59 -8.64
N LYS A 220 -13.01 -18.60 -8.45
CA LYS A 220 -13.81 -17.37 -8.28
C LYS A 220 -13.37 -16.58 -7.05
N LYS A 221 -13.05 -17.29 -5.96
CA LYS A 221 -12.40 -16.74 -4.76
C LYS A 221 -10.91 -17.06 -4.82
N TYR A 222 -10.10 -16.12 -4.35
CA TYR A 222 -8.64 -16.21 -4.34
C TYR A 222 -8.00 -16.49 -5.71
N PRO A 223 -8.31 -15.71 -6.78
CA PRO A 223 -7.78 -15.96 -8.13
C PRO A 223 -6.26 -15.74 -8.25
N HIS A 224 -5.66 -15.04 -7.28
CA HIS A 224 -4.23 -14.76 -7.23
C HIS A 224 -3.41 -15.87 -6.56
N LEU A 225 -4.08 -16.81 -5.87
CA LEU A 225 -3.41 -17.95 -5.25
C LEU A 225 -3.26 -19.08 -6.28
N GLY A 226 -2.19 -19.86 -6.16
CA GLY A 226 -1.90 -21.01 -7.04
C GLY A 226 -2.78 -22.25 -6.77
N GLY A 227 -2.37 -23.39 -7.31
CA GLY A 227 -3.10 -24.65 -7.21
C GLY A 227 -4.02 -24.93 -8.41
N THR A 228 -4.46 -26.18 -8.53
CA THR A 228 -5.26 -26.64 -9.67
C THR A 228 -6.66 -26.06 -9.61
N ILE A 229 -6.98 -25.16 -10.56
CA ILE A 229 -8.31 -24.57 -10.68
C ILE A 229 -9.13 -25.45 -11.60
N THR A 230 -10.22 -26.04 -11.10
CA THR A 230 -11.19 -26.70 -11.96
C THR A 230 -12.10 -25.65 -12.56
N LYS A 231 -11.73 -25.16 -13.74
CA LYS A 231 -12.65 -24.35 -14.53
C LYS A 231 -13.70 -25.29 -15.11
N ASN A 232 -14.97 -24.95 -14.96
CA ASN A 232 -16.03 -25.53 -15.78
C ASN A 232 -15.89 -24.99 -17.22
N ASP A 233 -14.80 -25.35 -17.90
CA ASP A 233 -14.45 -24.89 -19.25
C ASP A 233 -15.11 -25.74 -20.34
N ARG A 234 -16.04 -26.64 -19.99
CA ARG A 234 -16.85 -27.33 -21.00
C ARG A 234 -18.06 -26.47 -21.33
N PRO A 235 -18.14 -25.82 -22.50
CA PRO A 235 -19.45 -25.54 -23.06
C PRO A 235 -20.13 -26.90 -23.24
N LEU A 236 -21.19 -27.15 -22.47
CA LEU A 236 -21.99 -28.39 -22.53
C LEU A 236 -22.49 -28.67 -23.97
N VAL A 237 -22.55 -27.61 -24.78
CA VAL A 237 -22.89 -27.68 -26.20
C VAL A 237 -21.97 -26.75 -26.99
N THR A 238 -21.21 -27.27 -27.95
CA THR A 238 -20.36 -26.51 -28.87
C THR A 238 -21.11 -26.12 -30.15
N PRO A 239 -20.70 -25.09 -30.90
CA PRO A 239 -21.32 -24.75 -32.19
C PRO A 239 -21.28 -25.89 -33.22
N THR A 240 -20.29 -26.78 -33.14
CA THR A 240 -20.20 -27.98 -33.96
C THR A 240 -21.23 -29.03 -33.55
N LEU A 241 -21.44 -29.23 -32.25
CA LEU A 241 -22.49 -30.11 -31.73
C LEU A 241 -23.89 -29.60 -32.07
N VAL A 242 -24.12 -28.28 -32.03
CA VAL A 242 -25.40 -27.68 -32.46
C VAL A 242 -25.69 -27.98 -33.93
N ARG A 243 -24.70 -27.80 -34.82
CA ARG A 243 -24.82 -28.14 -36.24
C ARG A 243 -25.13 -29.62 -36.44
N HIS A 244 -24.42 -30.49 -35.71
CA HIS A 244 -24.66 -31.93 -35.73
C HIS A 244 -26.09 -32.30 -35.29
N ILE A 245 -26.59 -31.72 -34.20
CA ILE A 245 -27.95 -31.93 -33.69
C ILE A 245 -28.99 -31.54 -34.76
N ARG A 246 -28.82 -30.39 -35.41
CA ARG A 246 -29.76 -29.92 -36.44
C ARG A 246 -29.73 -30.74 -37.71
N GLU A 247 -28.55 -31.22 -38.12
CA GLU A 247 -28.43 -32.11 -39.28
C GLU A 247 -29.11 -33.46 -39.00
N ARG A 248 -28.86 -34.05 -37.83
CA ARG A 248 -29.48 -35.31 -37.41
C ARG A 248 -30.99 -35.21 -37.25
N ALA A 249 -31.50 -34.05 -36.84
CA ALA A 249 -32.94 -33.80 -36.70
C ALA A 249 -33.72 -33.87 -38.02
N LYS A 250 -33.05 -33.84 -39.18
CA LYS A 250 -33.71 -34.04 -40.49
C LYS A 250 -34.18 -35.47 -40.72
N SER A 251 -33.53 -36.46 -40.12
CA SER A 251 -33.79 -37.88 -40.37
C SER A 251 -34.14 -38.68 -39.11
N THR A 252 -33.95 -38.12 -37.93
CA THR A 252 -34.05 -38.82 -36.64
C THR A 252 -34.88 -38.01 -35.64
N SER A 253 -35.61 -38.69 -34.75
CA SER A 253 -36.43 -38.03 -33.73
C SER A 253 -35.60 -37.39 -32.61
N ALA A 254 -36.10 -36.32 -32.00
CA ALA A 254 -35.42 -35.62 -30.90
C ALA A 254 -35.13 -36.53 -29.68
N SER A 255 -35.97 -37.54 -29.43
CA SER A 255 -35.76 -38.53 -28.38
C SER A 255 -34.57 -39.47 -28.66
N ALA A 256 -34.37 -39.86 -29.92
CA ALA A 256 -33.21 -40.66 -30.31
C ALA A 256 -31.91 -39.85 -30.24
N ILE A 257 -31.93 -38.59 -30.68
CA ILE A 257 -30.77 -37.66 -30.58
C ILE A 257 -30.41 -37.39 -29.10
N SER A 258 -31.41 -37.25 -28.24
CA SER A 258 -31.22 -37.08 -26.79
C SER A 258 -30.49 -38.26 -26.16
N ARG A 259 -30.88 -39.50 -26.50
CA ARG A 259 -30.21 -40.73 -26.01
C ARG A 259 -28.78 -40.86 -26.53
N GLU A 260 -28.54 -40.47 -27.78
CA GLU A 260 -27.22 -40.55 -28.42
C GLU A 260 -26.22 -39.56 -27.81
N ILE A 261 -26.63 -38.31 -27.61
CA ILE A 261 -25.74 -37.21 -27.17
C ILE A 261 -25.71 -37.05 -25.64
N GLY A 262 -26.70 -37.62 -24.93
CA GLY A 262 -26.82 -37.50 -23.47
C GLY A 262 -27.33 -36.14 -23.00
N LEU A 263 -27.97 -35.36 -23.88
CA LEU A 263 -28.65 -34.11 -23.54
C LEU A 263 -30.13 -34.38 -23.23
N CYS A 264 -30.74 -33.59 -22.34
CA CYS A 264 -32.17 -33.72 -22.09
C CYS A 264 -32.98 -33.39 -23.36
N ILE A 265 -34.08 -34.12 -23.57
CA ILE A 265 -34.96 -33.96 -24.75
C ILE A 265 -35.36 -32.49 -24.94
N SER A 266 -35.70 -31.78 -23.86
CA SER A 266 -36.08 -30.37 -23.92
C SER A 266 -34.95 -29.46 -24.42
N ALA A 267 -33.68 -29.75 -24.08
CA ALA A 267 -32.54 -29.00 -24.61
C ALA A 267 -32.33 -29.27 -26.10
N VAL A 268 -32.49 -30.52 -26.53
CA VAL A 268 -32.42 -30.91 -27.95
C VAL A 268 -33.52 -30.19 -28.75
N CYS A 269 -34.78 -30.22 -28.28
CA CYS A 269 -35.89 -29.52 -28.93
C CYS A 269 -35.65 -28.01 -29.05
N ARG A 270 -35.15 -27.35 -28.00
CA ARG A 270 -34.81 -25.91 -28.03
C ARG A 270 -33.74 -25.57 -29.07
N ILE A 271 -32.76 -26.45 -29.27
CA ILE A 271 -31.70 -26.29 -30.28
C ILE A 271 -32.26 -26.47 -31.70
N ILE A 272 -33.12 -27.47 -31.90
CA ILE A 272 -33.78 -27.76 -33.19
C ILE A 272 -34.72 -26.61 -33.58
N ASN A 273 -35.57 -26.17 -32.65
CA ASN A 273 -36.54 -25.08 -32.85
C ASN A 273 -35.88 -23.69 -32.95
N ARG A 274 -34.55 -23.60 -32.82
CA ARG A 274 -33.78 -22.34 -32.78
C ARG A 274 -34.25 -21.37 -31.69
N GLU A 275 -34.85 -21.88 -30.61
CA GLU A 275 -35.13 -21.08 -29.41
C GLU A 275 -33.81 -20.68 -28.74
N THR A 276 -32.83 -21.58 -28.78
CA THR A 276 -31.43 -21.36 -28.38
C THR A 276 -30.48 -21.48 -29.59
N TRP A 277 -29.28 -20.89 -29.48
CA TRP A 277 -28.24 -20.92 -30.53
C TRP A 277 -28.71 -20.40 -31.92
N ARG A 278 -29.44 -19.28 -31.93
CA ARG A 278 -29.99 -18.65 -33.15
C ARG A 278 -28.93 -18.29 -34.20
N HIS A 279 -27.73 -17.93 -33.76
CA HIS A 279 -26.63 -17.48 -34.62
C HIS A 279 -25.85 -18.63 -35.28
N VAL A 280 -26.01 -19.87 -34.82
CA VAL A 280 -25.36 -21.02 -35.45
C VAL A 280 -26.23 -21.46 -36.63
N GLY A 281 -25.61 -21.83 -37.75
CA GLY A 281 -26.30 -22.39 -38.93
C GLY A 281 -26.99 -23.70 -38.60
#